data_AF-A0A661IWJ5-F1
#
_entry.id   AF-A0A661IWJ5-F1
#
_cell.length_a   1.000
_cell.length_b   1.000
_cell.length_c   1.000
_cell.angle_alpha   90.00
_cell.angle_beta   90.00
_cell.angle_gamma   90.00
#
_symmetry.space_group_name_H-M   'P 1'
#
loop_
_entity.id
_entity.type
_entity.pdbx_description
1 polymer ?
#
loop_
_entity_poly.entity_id
_entity_poly.type
_entity_poly.pdbx_seq_one_letter_code
_entity_poly.pdbx_strand_id
1 'polypeptide(L)'
;MKDQHFQEIVIGALLHDIGKVVQRSRDDPARARHQEFGKGWFDDLPQDTKDYLGHGVSDYILRHHLLSRADPKRDLLDASVPGRGDLLLVCEADNLSAGERKEDPDEEGKDLTFDLSLPLYSIFNKIELLSGLQQRGFKAYPAYDLYCEEIPFPALPSNLSPADYGRLLQSFQEGLEQRTSDPVQHLLNLLEAHFSFVPSETAYKEGDPRTYPDVSLFDHLKVTAAVASCLYHFFRSQGKAPGDLSWEEIADRTEPRYLLVAGDFRACRTSSTLSPTGRP
;
A
#
# COMPACT_ATOMS: atom_id res chain seq x y z
N MET A 1 0.92 -21.32 -18.18
CA MET A 1 1.37 -19.96 -18.55
C MET A 1 0.94 -19.02 -17.44
N LYS A 2 1.84 -18.19 -16.89
CA LYS A 2 1.44 -17.14 -15.96
C LYS A 2 0.52 -16.18 -16.72
N ASP A 3 -0.62 -15.84 -16.13
CA ASP A 3 -1.55 -14.86 -16.68
C ASP A 3 -0.89 -13.48 -16.60
N GLN A 4 -0.44 -12.97 -17.74
CA GLN A 4 0.34 -11.73 -17.80
C GLN A 4 -0.49 -10.52 -17.35
N HIS A 5 -1.77 -10.47 -17.69
CA HIS A 5 -2.65 -9.38 -17.29
C HIS A 5 -2.94 -9.42 -15.79
N PHE A 6 -3.12 -10.61 -15.21
CA PHE A 6 -3.21 -10.76 -13.75
C PHE A 6 -1.94 -10.24 -13.05
N GLN A 7 -0.75 -10.59 -13.57
CA GLN A 7 0.51 -10.12 -12.99
C GLN A 7 0.61 -8.59 -13.04
N GLU A 8 0.19 -7.96 -14.14
CA GLU A 8 0.15 -6.49 -14.26
C GLU A 8 -0.83 -5.85 -13.27
N ILE A 9 -2.00 -6.44 -13.02
CA ILE A 9 -2.94 -5.97 -11.98
C ILE A 9 -2.27 -6.02 -10.60
N VAL A 10 -1.59 -7.12 -10.26
CA VAL A 10 -0.92 -7.30 -8.96
C VAL A 10 0.20 -6.27 -8.80
N ILE A 11 1.05 -6.09 -9.81
CA ILE A 11 2.13 -5.10 -9.77
C ILE A 11 1.57 -3.67 -9.75
N GLY A 12 0.51 -3.41 -10.52
CA GLY A 12 -0.23 -2.15 -10.51
C GLY A 12 -0.76 -1.82 -9.12
N ALA A 13 -1.39 -2.78 -8.44
CA ALA A 13 -1.87 -2.63 -7.07
C ALA A 13 -0.73 -2.41 -6.06
N LEU A 14 0.43 -3.08 -6.24
CA LEU A 14 1.61 -2.87 -5.40
C LEU A 14 2.30 -1.52 -5.63
N LEU A 15 2.09 -0.86 -6.77
CA LEU A 15 2.72 0.41 -7.11
C LEU A 15 1.77 1.60 -7.17
N HIS A 16 0.45 1.40 -7.07
CA HIS A 16 -0.54 2.44 -7.35
C HIS A 16 -0.27 3.74 -6.57
N ASP A 17 0.18 3.60 -5.32
CA ASP A 17 0.46 4.69 -4.38
C ASP A 17 1.94 5.07 -4.26
N ILE A 18 2.83 4.57 -5.13
CA ILE A 18 4.26 4.95 -5.13
C ILE A 18 4.45 6.47 -5.23
N GLY A 19 3.50 7.13 -5.90
CA GLY A 19 3.43 8.57 -6.04
C GLY A 19 3.42 9.33 -4.72
N LYS A 20 2.96 8.73 -3.61
CA LYS A 20 2.99 9.37 -2.28
C LYS A 20 4.43 9.58 -1.80
N VAL A 21 5.30 8.59 -1.98
CA VAL A 21 6.73 8.70 -1.66
C VAL A 21 7.40 9.71 -2.59
N VAL A 22 7.12 9.61 -3.89
CA VAL A 22 7.67 10.52 -4.91
C VAL A 22 7.25 11.96 -4.67
N GLN A 23 6.01 12.21 -4.23
CA GLN A 23 5.52 13.54 -3.89
C GLN A 23 6.22 14.08 -2.63
N ARG A 24 6.30 13.28 -1.57
CA ARG A 24 6.91 13.66 -0.28
C ARG A 24 8.41 13.90 -0.38
N SER A 25 9.08 13.37 -1.41
CA SER A 25 10.50 13.59 -1.69
C SER A 25 10.81 14.90 -2.43
N ARG A 26 9.82 15.76 -2.70
CA ARG A 26 9.98 17.00 -3.48
C ARG A 26 9.85 18.23 -2.61
N ASP A 27 10.50 19.31 -3.04
CA ASP A 27 10.37 20.62 -2.40
C ASP A 27 9.03 21.32 -2.72
N ASP A 28 8.37 20.90 -3.80
CA ASP A 28 7.10 21.47 -4.31
C ASP A 28 5.96 20.44 -4.41
N PRO A 29 5.63 19.70 -3.33
CA PRO A 29 4.68 18.58 -3.37
C PRO A 29 3.25 18.99 -3.77
N ALA A 30 2.90 20.27 -3.64
CA ALA A 30 1.57 20.79 -3.99
C ALA A 30 1.33 21.00 -5.49
N ARG A 31 2.36 20.86 -6.35
CA ARG A 31 2.23 21.14 -7.79
C ARG A 31 1.32 20.16 -8.54
N ALA A 32 1.13 18.95 -8.01
CA ALA A 32 0.40 17.87 -8.65
C ALA A 32 -0.11 16.86 -7.61
N ARG A 33 -1.00 15.96 -8.02
CA ARG A 33 -1.46 14.86 -7.16
C ARG A 33 -0.46 13.71 -7.14
N HIS A 34 -0.53 12.84 -6.13
CA HIS A 34 0.39 11.71 -6.03
C HIS A 34 0.29 10.79 -7.25
N GLN A 35 -0.89 10.61 -7.87
CA GLN A 35 -1.03 9.85 -9.12
C GLN A 35 -0.13 10.37 -10.25
N GLU A 36 -0.03 11.69 -10.41
CA GLU A 36 0.78 12.33 -11.44
C GLU A 36 2.28 12.21 -11.12
N PHE A 37 2.66 12.36 -9.84
CA PHE A 37 4.03 12.13 -9.39
C PHE A 37 4.47 10.68 -9.63
N GLY A 38 3.60 9.71 -9.30
CA GLY A 38 3.87 8.29 -9.52
C GLY A 38 3.98 7.95 -11.01
N LYS A 39 3.08 8.48 -11.84
CA LYS A 39 3.13 8.30 -13.29
C LYS A 39 4.43 8.84 -13.89
N GLY A 40 4.82 10.07 -13.50
CA GLY A 40 6.08 10.67 -13.94
C GLY A 40 7.29 9.85 -13.52
N TRP A 41 7.33 9.39 -12.28
CA TRP A 41 8.38 8.50 -11.79
C TRP A 41 8.48 7.20 -12.61
N PHE A 42 7.34 6.56 -12.93
CA PHE A 42 7.33 5.35 -13.73
C PHE A 42 7.80 5.60 -15.17
N ASP A 43 7.38 6.72 -15.77
CA ASP A 43 7.77 7.08 -17.14
C ASP A 43 9.28 7.30 -17.28
N ASP A 44 9.89 7.88 -16.25
CA ASP A 44 11.33 8.15 -16.15
C ASP A 44 12.16 6.88 -15.90
N LEU A 45 11.54 5.73 -15.57
CA LEU A 45 12.26 4.47 -15.40
C LEU A 45 12.89 3.99 -16.73
N PRO A 46 14.05 3.32 -16.65
CA PRO A 46 14.64 2.63 -17.80
C PRO A 46 13.65 1.70 -18.50
N GLN A 47 13.76 1.58 -19.82
CA GLN A 47 12.81 0.81 -20.63
C GLN A 47 12.73 -0.65 -20.19
N ASP A 48 13.87 -1.25 -19.89
CA ASP A 48 13.97 -2.63 -19.45
C ASP A 48 13.39 -2.87 -18.04
N THR A 49 13.34 -1.83 -17.20
CA THR A 49 12.62 -1.87 -15.91
C THR A 49 11.10 -1.79 -16.12
N LYS A 50 10.65 -1.00 -17.10
CA LYS A 50 9.23 -0.98 -17.50
C LYS A 50 8.80 -2.31 -18.11
N ASP A 51 9.66 -2.95 -18.91
CA ASP A 51 9.40 -4.29 -19.45
C ASP A 51 9.32 -5.35 -18.34
N TYR A 52 10.14 -5.21 -17.29
CA TYR A 52 10.14 -6.10 -16.13
C TYR A 52 8.86 -5.98 -15.28
N LEU A 53 8.38 -4.75 -15.07
CA LEU A 53 7.19 -4.47 -14.28
C LEU A 53 5.89 -4.68 -15.08
N GLY A 54 5.92 -4.44 -16.40
CA GLY A 54 4.77 -4.42 -17.29
C GLY A 54 4.36 -2.98 -17.65
N HIS A 55 4.16 -2.71 -18.94
CA HIS A 55 3.88 -1.34 -19.42
C HIS A 55 2.52 -0.80 -18.95
N GLY A 56 1.54 -1.70 -18.75
CA GLY A 56 0.21 -1.34 -18.27
C GLY A 56 0.18 -0.85 -16.82
N VAL A 57 1.24 -1.12 -16.04
CA VAL A 57 1.38 -0.72 -14.63
C VAL A 57 1.18 0.79 -14.43
N SER A 58 1.67 1.59 -15.39
CA SER A 58 1.58 3.05 -15.32
C SER A 58 0.15 3.59 -15.23
N ASP A 59 -0.83 2.88 -15.81
CA ASP A 59 -2.23 3.29 -15.75
C ASP A 59 -2.83 3.08 -14.36
N TYR A 60 -2.47 1.99 -13.66
CA TYR A 60 -2.90 1.76 -12.29
C TYR A 60 -2.31 2.80 -11.32
N ILE A 61 -1.08 3.27 -11.59
CA ILE A 61 -0.47 4.37 -10.83
C ILE A 61 -1.23 5.69 -11.07
N LEU A 62 -1.58 5.98 -12.32
CA LEU A 62 -2.26 7.22 -12.69
C LEU A 62 -3.74 7.26 -12.31
N ARG A 63 -4.43 6.11 -12.37
CA ARG A 63 -5.89 6.00 -12.36
C ARG A 63 -6.40 4.90 -11.43
N HIS A 64 -6.25 5.10 -10.12
CA HIS A 64 -6.76 4.17 -9.10
C HIS A 64 -7.82 4.79 -8.18
N HIS A 65 -8.26 6.03 -8.45
CA HIS A 65 -9.31 6.70 -7.68
C HIS A 65 -10.54 6.98 -8.54
N LEU A 66 -11.73 6.89 -7.93
CA LEU A 66 -12.93 7.50 -8.48
C LEU A 66 -12.98 8.96 -8.08
N LEU A 67 -13.24 9.84 -9.05
CA LEU A 67 -13.24 11.27 -8.81
C LEU A 67 -14.64 11.85 -8.94
N SER A 68 -14.94 12.85 -8.11
CA SER A 68 -16.20 13.61 -8.20
C SER A 68 -16.39 14.14 -9.61
N ARG A 69 -17.65 14.21 -10.07
CA ARG A 69 -17.98 14.68 -11.44
C ARG A 69 -17.50 16.11 -11.71
N ALA A 70 -17.35 16.91 -10.65
CA ALA A 70 -16.88 18.29 -10.72
C ALA A 70 -15.34 18.42 -10.67
N ASP A 71 -14.61 17.31 -10.47
CA ASP A 71 -13.16 17.33 -10.39
C ASP A 71 -12.54 17.73 -11.76
N PRO A 72 -11.73 18.80 -11.82
CA PRO A 72 -11.16 19.27 -13.09
C PRO A 72 -10.16 18.30 -13.73
N LYS A 73 -9.65 17.31 -12.97
CA LYS A 73 -8.72 16.28 -13.46
C LYS A 73 -9.38 14.92 -13.69
N ARG A 74 -10.71 14.83 -13.63
CA ARG A 74 -11.44 13.57 -13.78
C ARG A 74 -11.07 12.80 -15.05
N ASP A 75 -11.08 13.45 -16.21
CA ASP A 75 -10.75 12.81 -17.49
C ASP A 75 -9.32 12.22 -17.51
N LEU A 76 -8.41 12.78 -16.71
CA LEU A 76 -7.02 12.37 -16.63
C LEU A 76 -6.75 11.29 -15.58
N LEU A 77 -7.44 11.32 -14.43
CA LEU A 77 -7.05 10.58 -13.23
C LEU A 77 -8.11 9.58 -12.74
N ASP A 78 -9.34 9.63 -13.27
CA ASP A 78 -10.42 8.74 -12.86
C ASP A 78 -10.18 7.30 -13.35
N ALA A 79 -10.48 6.33 -12.48
CA ALA A 79 -10.38 4.89 -12.74
C ALA A 79 -11.49 4.35 -13.67
N SER A 80 -12.59 5.08 -13.85
CA SER A 80 -13.74 4.70 -14.68
C SER A 80 -13.48 4.91 -16.17
N VAL A 81 -12.48 4.21 -16.70
CA VAL A 81 -12.13 4.25 -18.11
C VAL A 81 -12.84 3.11 -18.86
N PRO A 82 -13.55 3.38 -19.98
CA PRO A 82 -14.21 2.34 -20.76
C PRO A 82 -13.25 1.22 -21.19
N GLY A 83 -13.64 -0.04 -20.97
CA GLY A 83 -12.83 -1.21 -21.27
C GLY A 83 -11.67 -1.47 -20.29
N ARG A 84 -11.60 -0.72 -19.19
CA ARG A 84 -10.57 -0.82 -18.15
C ARG A 84 -11.14 -1.10 -16.76
N GLY A 85 -12.05 -2.08 -16.66
CA GLY A 85 -12.57 -2.54 -15.36
C GLY A 85 -11.49 -3.12 -14.43
N ASP A 86 -10.30 -3.45 -14.95
CA ASP A 86 -9.09 -3.75 -14.17
C ASP A 86 -8.64 -2.59 -13.28
N LEU A 87 -8.79 -1.33 -13.72
CA LEU A 87 -8.50 -0.15 -12.88
C LEU A 87 -9.50 -0.06 -11.71
N LEU A 88 -10.77 -0.38 -11.96
CA LEU A 88 -11.81 -0.40 -10.93
C LEU A 88 -11.57 -1.51 -9.89
N LEU A 89 -10.99 -2.64 -10.29
CA LEU A 89 -10.58 -3.68 -9.34
C LEU A 89 -9.53 -3.16 -8.34
N VAL A 90 -8.51 -2.45 -8.84
CA VAL A 90 -7.47 -1.86 -7.99
C VAL A 90 -8.04 -0.72 -7.16
N CYS A 91 -8.94 0.09 -7.71
CA CYS A 91 -9.63 1.15 -6.99
C CYS A 91 -10.44 0.63 -5.79
N GLU A 92 -11.25 -0.40 -5.99
CA GLU A 92 -12.01 -1.00 -4.89
C GLU A 92 -11.09 -1.71 -3.88
N ALA A 93 -10.02 -2.33 -4.35
CA ALA A 93 -9.04 -2.94 -3.47
C ALA A 93 -8.32 -1.92 -2.58
N ASP A 94 -7.97 -0.74 -3.11
CA ASP A 94 -7.42 0.38 -2.33
C ASP A 94 -8.44 0.83 -1.26
N ASN A 95 -9.69 1.05 -1.67
CA ASN A 95 -10.77 1.46 -0.76
C ASN A 95 -10.98 0.46 0.39
N LEU A 96 -10.99 -0.85 0.10
CA LEU A 96 -11.14 -1.90 1.11
C LEU A 96 -9.91 -1.98 2.05
N SER A 97 -8.74 -1.56 1.57
CA SER A 97 -7.46 -1.64 2.31
C SER A 97 -7.17 -0.38 3.14
N ALA A 98 -7.89 0.71 2.91
CA ALA A 98 -7.71 2.00 3.59
C ALA A 98 -8.59 2.18 4.86
N GLY A 99 -9.30 1.13 5.31
CA GLY A 99 -10.37 1.23 6.31
C GLY A 99 -11.69 1.67 5.68
N GLU A 100 -12.80 1.71 6.43
CA GLU A 100 -14.10 2.16 5.92
C GLU A 100 -14.06 3.64 5.48
N ARG A 101 -13.53 3.92 4.28
CA ARG A 101 -13.75 5.18 3.57
C ARG A 101 -15.25 5.29 3.33
N LYS A 102 -15.81 6.48 3.55
CA LYS A 102 -17.21 6.73 3.23
C LYS A 102 -17.39 6.57 1.72
N GLU A 103 -18.49 5.95 1.31
CA GLU A 103 -18.84 5.74 -0.09
C GLU A 103 -19.01 7.04 -0.89
N ASP A 104 -19.13 8.19 -0.20
CA ASP A 104 -19.28 9.51 -0.81
C ASP A 104 -17.98 10.34 -0.71
N PRO A 105 -17.26 10.58 -1.84
CA PRO A 105 -16.10 11.45 -1.91
C PRO A 105 -16.39 12.90 -1.48
N ASP A 106 -17.64 13.36 -1.57
CA ASP A 106 -18.04 14.72 -1.19
C ASP A 106 -18.24 14.87 0.34
N GLU A 107 -18.22 13.76 1.09
CA GLU A 107 -18.22 13.74 2.56
C GLU A 107 -16.84 13.54 3.20
N GLU A 108 -15.82 13.27 2.39
CA GLU A 108 -14.45 13.01 2.84
C GLU A 108 -13.74 14.32 3.26
N GLY A 109 -12.94 14.27 4.34
CA GLY A 109 -12.00 15.34 4.67
C GLY A 109 -12.54 16.59 5.41
N LYS A 110 -13.81 16.63 5.80
CA LYS A 110 -14.30 17.69 6.72
C LYS A 110 -13.60 17.52 8.08
N ASP A 111 -12.76 18.50 8.44
CA ASP A 111 -11.92 18.56 9.66
C ASP A 111 -10.63 17.72 9.67
N LEU A 112 -10.08 17.33 8.50
CA LEU A 112 -8.75 16.68 8.42
C LEU A 112 -7.66 17.67 8.03
N THR A 113 -6.53 17.59 8.71
CA THR A 113 -5.26 18.26 8.39
C THR A 113 -4.41 17.29 7.57
N PHE A 114 -3.79 17.79 6.50
CA PHE A 114 -2.81 17.04 5.70
C PHE A 114 -1.41 17.54 6.01
N ASP A 115 -0.54 16.66 6.50
CA ASP A 115 0.87 16.97 6.75
C ASP A 115 1.78 15.87 6.19
N LEU A 116 2.36 16.16 5.02
CA LEU A 116 3.26 15.26 4.29
C LEU A 116 4.55 14.90 5.04
N SER A 117 4.88 15.65 6.10
CA SER A 117 6.04 15.40 6.94
C SER A 117 5.75 14.47 8.12
N LEU A 118 4.50 14.01 8.31
CA LEU A 118 4.19 13.10 9.39
C LEU A 118 4.94 11.76 9.25
N PRO A 119 5.52 11.24 10.35
CA PRO A 119 6.06 9.90 10.40
C PRO A 119 4.93 8.85 10.55
N LEU A 120 5.27 7.58 10.37
CA LEU A 120 4.38 6.47 10.74
C LEU A 120 4.29 6.37 12.26
N TYR A 121 3.09 6.51 12.82
CA TYR A 121 2.83 6.35 14.24
C TYR A 121 2.77 4.88 14.62
N SER A 122 3.19 4.57 15.84
CA SER A 122 3.07 3.22 16.37
C SER A 122 1.60 2.83 16.51
N ILE A 123 1.22 1.66 15.97
CA ILE A 123 -0.11 1.06 16.15
C ILE A 123 -0.49 0.91 17.63
N PHE A 124 0.51 0.74 18.51
CA PHE A 124 0.30 0.65 19.95
C PHE A 124 -0.20 1.95 20.59
N ASN A 125 -0.10 3.10 19.91
CA ASN A 125 -0.69 4.35 20.39
C ASN A 125 -2.22 4.29 20.49
N LYS A 126 -2.88 3.40 19.72
CA LYS A 126 -4.34 3.24 19.72
C LYS A 126 -4.84 2.18 20.69
N ILE A 127 -3.93 1.43 21.33
CA ILE A 127 -4.28 0.36 22.26
C ILE A 127 -4.23 0.88 23.70
N GLU A 128 -5.39 1.12 24.29
CA GLU A 128 -5.51 1.44 25.71
C GLU A 128 -5.52 0.16 26.56
N LEU A 129 -4.33 -0.32 26.96
CA LEU A 129 -4.23 -1.51 27.81
C LEU A 129 -4.35 -1.20 29.31
N LEU A 130 -3.96 0.01 29.75
CA LEU A 130 -3.94 0.41 31.16
C LEU A 130 -4.23 1.91 31.29
N SER A 131 -5.11 2.29 32.22
CA SER A 131 -5.36 3.69 32.58
C SER A 131 -4.06 4.36 33.07
N GLY A 132 -3.52 5.30 32.30
CA GLY A 132 -2.31 6.07 32.66
C GLY A 132 -1.23 6.20 31.56
N LEU A 133 -1.35 5.48 30.43
CA LEU A 133 -0.39 5.56 29.32
C LEU A 133 -0.35 6.92 28.61
N GLN A 134 -1.41 7.72 28.71
CA GLN A 134 -1.44 9.07 28.11
C GLN A 134 -0.32 10.00 28.62
N GLN A 135 0.36 9.67 29.72
CA GLN A 135 1.48 10.46 30.22
C GLN A 135 2.82 10.25 29.48
N ARG A 136 2.97 9.22 28.63
CA ARG A 136 4.26 8.88 27.98
C ARG A 136 4.47 9.48 26.59
N GLY A 137 3.48 10.21 26.07
CA GLY A 137 3.47 10.77 24.72
C GLY A 137 3.35 9.70 23.62
N PHE A 138 2.93 10.12 22.43
CA PHE A 138 2.85 9.23 21.28
C PHE A 138 4.22 8.78 20.83
N LYS A 139 4.27 7.62 20.18
CA LYS A 139 5.49 7.11 19.56
C LYS A 139 5.35 6.95 18.06
N ALA A 140 6.40 7.23 17.32
CA ALA A 140 6.44 7.07 15.87
C ALA A 140 7.78 6.47 15.43
N TYR A 141 7.79 5.93 14.21
CA TYR A 141 8.98 5.36 13.60
C TYR A 141 9.71 6.41 12.76
N PRO A 142 11.06 6.45 12.80
CA PRO A 142 11.83 7.24 11.86
C PRO A 142 11.72 6.65 10.44
N ALA A 143 11.96 7.48 9.42
CA ALA A 143 12.11 7.02 8.04
C ALA A 143 13.41 6.21 7.90
N TYR A 144 13.27 4.90 7.78
CA TYR A 144 14.38 3.96 7.88
C TYR A 144 14.19 2.77 6.94
N ASP A 145 15.29 2.23 6.42
CA ASP A 145 15.31 0.98 5.67
C ASP A 145 15.47 -0.20 6.63
N LEU A 146 14.85 -1.35 6.33
CA LEU A 146 14.98 -2.58 7.13
C LEU A 146 16.34 -3.26 7.00
N TYR A 147 17.26 -2.75 6.16
CA TYR A 147 18.60 -3.31 5.97
C TYR A 147 19.61 -2.93 7.07
N CYS A 148 19.22 -2.14 8.06
CA CYS A 148 20.11 -1.73 9.14
C CYS A 148 20.30 -2.82 10.21
N GLU A 149 21.47 -2.80 10.85
CA GLU A 149 21.88 -3.80 11.86
C GLU A 149 20.99 -3.81 13.11
N GLU A 150 20.25 -2.73 13.36
CA GLU A 150 19.35 -2.58 14.51
C GLU A 150 17.90 -2.35 14.05
N ILE A 151 16.96 -3.09 14.64
CA ILE A 151 15.52 -2.91 14.41
C ILE A 151 15.10 -1.57 15.03
N PRO A 152 14.53 -0.62 14.27
CA PRO A 152 14.15 0.68 14.81
C PRO A 152 12.97 0.54 15.78
N PHE A 153 13.15 1.04 17.00
CA PHE A 153 12.08 1.13 17.98
C PHE A 153 11.34 2.46 17.87
N PRO A 154 10.00 2.49 18.12
CA PRO A 154 9.23 3.72 18.15
C PRO A 154 9.82 4.74 19.15
N ALA A 155 10.08 5.95 18.69
CA ALA A 155 10.62 7.05 19.48
C ALA A 155 9.60 8.20 19.57
N LEU A 156 9.99 9.32 20.20
CA LEU A 156 9.16 10.53 20.12
C LEU A 156 9.03 10.97 18.65
N PRO A 157 7.84 11.42 18.20
CA PRO A 157 7.64 11.76 16.80
C PRO A 157 8.55 12.90 16.35
N SER A 158 9.15 12.71 15.18
CA SER A 158 9.90 13.73 14.46
C SER A 158 9.42 13.78 13.03
N ASN A 159 9.22 14.97 12.50
CA ASN A 159 8.79 15.14 11.12
C ASN A 159 9.88 14.66 10.17
N LEU A 160 9.44 14.06 9.06
CA LEU A 160 10.28 13.57 7.97
C LEU A 160 10.50 14.67 6.94
N SER A 161 11.73 14.79 6.47
CA SER A 161 12.10 15.75 5.43
C SER A 161 11.96 15.15 4.02
N PRO A 162 11.88 15.98 2.98
CA PRO A 162 11.96 15.49 1.60
C PRO A 162 13.22 14.67 1.31
N ALA A 163 14.34 14.98 1.97
CA ALA A 163 15.58 14.22 1.84
C ALA A 163 15.46 12.79 2.42
N ASP A 164 14.69 12.60 3.48
CA ASP A 164 14.45 11.27 4.06
C ASP A 164 13.68 10.38 3.07
N TYR A 165 12.62 10.91 2.46
CA TYR A 165 11.87 10.21 1.42
C TYR A 165 12.69 10.00 0.14
N GLY A 166 13.51 10.98 -0.24
CA GLY A 166 14.38 10.88 -1.41
C GLY A 166 15.40 9.74 -1.29
N ARG A 167 15.97 9.56 -0.10
CA ARG A 167 16.89 8.44 0.20
C ARG A 167 16.20 7.08 0.09
N LEU A 168 15.02 6.91 0.69
CA LEU A 168 14.24 5.66 0.59
C LEU A 168 13.88 5.35 -0.87
N LEU A 169 13.42 6.37 -1.62
CA LEU A 169 13.05 6.23 -3.03
C LEU A 169 14.24 5.84 -3.90
N GLN A 170 15.40 6.47 -3.68
CA GLN A 170 16.62 6.13 -4.42
C GLN A 170 17.03 4.67 -4.17
N SER A 171 17.10 4.24 -2.91
CA SER A 171 17.46 2.85 -2.58
C SER A 171 16.47 1.84 -3.16
N PHE A 172 15.17 2.16 -3.14
CA PHE A 172 14.14 1.36 -3.81
C PHE A 172 14.37 1.25 -5.33
N GLN A 173 14.73 2.35 -6.00
CA GLN A 173 15.04 2.36 -7.43
C GLN A 173 16.28 1.52 -7.76
N GLU A 174 17.35 1.65 -6.98
CA GLU A 174 18.57 0.84 -7.11
C GLU A 174 18.26 -0.66 -6.92
N GLY A 175 17.35 -1.00 -6.01
CA GLY A 175 16.85 -2.36 -5.82
C GLY A 175 16.12 -2.92 -7.05
N LEU A 176 15.33 -2.10 -7.76
CA LEU A 176 14.61 -2.53 -8.97
C LEU A 176 15.54 -2.96 -10.12
N GLU A 177 16.79 -2.48 -10.14
CA GLU A 177 17.80 -2.89 -11.12
C GLU A 177 18.20 -4.37 -10.93
N GLN A 178 18.07 -4.91 -9.71
CA GLN A 178 18.45 -6.29 -9.36
C GLN A 178 17.32 -7.29 -9.64
N ARG A 179 16.92 -7.39 -10.92
CA ARG A 179 15.76 -8.20 -11.34
C ARG A 179 15.86 -9.67 -10.94
N THR A 180 14.71 -10.25 -10.63
CA THR A 180 14.57 -11.68 -10.34
C THR A 180 13.62 -12.36 -11.33
N SER A 181 13.47 -13.68 -11.26
CA SER A 181 12.48 -14.40 -12.08
C SER A 181 11.03 -14.16 -11.65
N ASP A 182 10.80 -13.59 -10.46
CA ASP A 182 9.45 -13.30 -9.95
C ASP A 182 9.31 -11.82 -9.59
N PRO A 183 8.75 -11.00 -10.50
CA PRO A 183 8.57 -9.57 -10.28
C PRO A 183 7.72 -9.22 -9.07
N VAL A 184 6.69 -10.01 -8.78
CA VAL A 184 5.78 -9.78 -7.66
C VAL A 184 6.50 -10.00 -6.34
N GLN A 185 7.18 -11.15 -6.18
CA GLN A 185 7.93 -11.42 -4.96
C GLN A 185 9.10 -10.44 -4.78
N HIS A 186 9.78 -10.08 -5.86
CA HIS A 186 10.85 -9.09 -5.79
C HIS A 186 10.32 -7.75 -5.28
N LEU A 187 9.22 -7.28 -5.86
CA LEU A 187 8.62 -6.01 -5.49
C LEU A 187 8.11 -6.02 -4.04
N LEU A 188 7.49 -7.11 -3.58
CA LEU A 188 7.08 -7.26 -2.17
C LEU A 188 8.27 -7.07 -1.22
N ASN A 189 9.41 -7.71 -1.51
CA ASN A 189 10.61 -7.59 -0.68
C ASN A 189 11.17 -6.16 -0.69
N LEU A 190 11.19 -5.50 -1.85
CA LEU A 190 11.66 -4.12 -1.96
C LEU A 190 10.74 -3.14 -1.24
N LEU A 191 9.42 -3.27 -1.41
CA LEU A 191 8.44 -2.42 -0.73
C LEU A 191 8.51 -2.62 0.79
N GLU A 192 8.63 -3.86 1.27
CA GLU A 192 8.83 -4.15 2.68
C GLU A 192 10.09 -3.46 3.21
N ALA A 193 11.21 -3.65 2.50
CA ALA A 193 12.49 -3.14 2.95
C ALA A 193 12.56 -1.61 3.08
N HIS A 194 11.88 -0.88 2.18
CA HIS A 194 12.01 0.58 2.10
C HIS A 194 10.79 1.34 2.65
N PHE A 195 9.59 0.74 2.64
CA PHE A 195 8.33 1.45 2.93
C PHE A 195 7.55 0.89 4.13
N SER A 196 8.13 -0.02 4.92
CA SER A 196 7.52 -0.49 6.19
C SER A 196 7.37 0.60 7.26
N PHE A 197 8.17 1.66 7.20
CA PHE A 197 8.10 2.80 8.14
C PHE A 197 7.62 4.10 7.49
N VAL A 198 7.08 4.00 6.26
CA VAL A 198 6.44 5.12 5.57
C VAL A 198 4.94 5.05 5.84
N PRO A 199 4.26 6.13 6.26
CA PRO A 199 2.81 6.09 6.45
C PRO A 199 2.07 6.03 5.11
N SER A 200 1.02 5.21 5.02
CA SER A 200 0.19 5.12 3.81
C SER A 200 -0.66 6.37 3.57
N GLU A 201 -1.02 7.10 4.63
CA GLU A 201 -1.79 8.34 4.60
C GLU A 201 -1.17 9.36 5.55
N THR A 202 -1.43 10.65 5.31
CA THR A 202 -0.92 11.78 6.10
C THR A 202 -2.05 12.75 6.49
N ALA A 203 -3.29 12.41 6.18
CA ALA A 203 -4.50 13.01 6.74
C ALA A 203 -4.70 12.57 8.20
N TYR A 204 -4.95 13.52 9.08
CA TYR A 204 -5.23 13.28 10.49
C TYR A 204 -6.10 14.42 11.06
N LYS A 205 -6.70 14.20 12.22
CA LYS A 205 -7.40 15.23 12.99
C LYS A 205 -6.50 15.68 14.14
N GLU A 206 -6.13 16.95 14.15
CA GLU A 206 -5.33 17.53 15.23
C GLU A 206 -6.06 17.33 16.58
N GLY A 207 -5.31 16.85 17.58
CA GLY A 207 -5.86 16.55 18.90
C GLY A 207 -6.64 15.23 19.01
N ASP A 208 -6.80 14.44 17.92
CA ASP A 208 -7.32 13.07 17.97
C ASP A 208 -6.24 12.05 17.56
N PRO A 209 -5.51 11.49 18.54
CA PRO A 209 -4.43 10.52 18.30
C PRO A 209 -4.84 9.27 17.53
N ARG A 210 -6.13 8.90 17.58
CA ARG A 210 -6.64 7.71 16.90
C ARG A 210 -6.68 7.87 15.39
N THR A 211 -6.59 9.11 14.91
CA THR A 211 -6.58 9.45 13.49
C THR A 211 -5.17 9.58 12.91
N TYR A 212 -4.13 9.52 13.75
CA TYR A 212 -2.75 9.55 13.25
C TYR A 212 -2.41 8.28 12.47
N PRO A 213 -1.56 8.38 11.45
CA PRO A 213 -1.34 7.31 10.50
C PRO A 213 -0.49 6.20 11.13
N ASP A 214 -1.07 5.03 11.31
CA ASP A 214 -0.42 3.84 11.89
C ASP A 214 -0.39 2.64 10.95
N VAL A 215 -0.87 2.82 9.72
CA VAL A 215 -0.78 1.84 8.64
C VAL A 215 0.42 2.18 7.78
N SER A 216 1.35 1.21 7.64
CA SER A 216 2.50 1.38 6.75
C SER A 216 2.06 1.37 5.29
N LEU A 217 2.81 2.06 4.43
CA LEU A 217 2.60 2.05 2.99
C LEU A 217 2.78 0.63 2.44
N PHE A 218 3.79 -0.12 2.92
CA PHE A 218 3.98 -1.52 2.52
C PHE A 218 2.76 -2.39 2.84
N ASP A 219 2.25 -2.36 4.07
CA ASP A 219 1.12 -3.20 4.48
C ASP A 219 -0.13 -2.84 3.68
N HIS A 220 -0.38 -1.54 3.48
CA HIS A 220 -1.46 -1.06 2.64
C HIS A 220 -1.34 -1.62 1.21
N LEU A 221 -0.21 -1.43 0.54
CA LEU A 221 0.03 -1.91 -0.84
C LEU A 221 -0.12 -3.44 -0.94
N LYS A 222 0.42 -4.18 0.04
CA LYS A 222 0.34 -5.65 0.09
C LYS A 222 -1.09 -6.15 0.23
N VAL A 223 -1.89 -5.54 1.11
CA VAL A 223 -3.31 -5.90 1.28
C VAL A 223 -4.11 -5.50 0.05
N THR A 224 -3.88 -4.33 -0.53
CA THR A 224 -4.50 -3.90 -1.79
C THR A 224 -4.23 -4.91 -2.91
N ALA A 225 -3.00 -5.36 -3.08
CA ALA A 225 -2.65 -6.38 -4.07
C ALA A 225 -3.33 -7.74 -3.80
N ALA A 226 -3.44 -8.16 -2.53
CA ALA A 226 -4.12 -9.38 -2.15
C ALA A 226 -5.63 -9.31 -2.42
N VAL A 227 -6.28 -8.19 -2.08
CA VAL A 227 -7.72 -7.94 -2.32
C VAL A 227 -8.01 -7.86 -3.81
N ALA A 228 -7.20 -7.12 -4.58
CA ALA A 228 -7.30 -7.05 -6.04
C ALA A 228 -7.17 -8.45 -6.68
N SER A 229 -6.26 -9.29 -6.15
CA SER A 229 -6.12 -10.67 -6.60
C SER A 229 -7.36 -11.52 -6.33
N CYS A 230 -7.98 -11.36 -5.16
CA CYS A 230 -9.22 -12.05 -4.82
C CYS A 230 -10.36 -11.63 -5.75
N LEU A 231 -10.54 -10.33 -5.98
CA LEU A 231 -11.56 -9.81 -6.89
C LEU A 231 -11.34 -10.31 -8.33
N TYR A 232 -10.10 -10.28 -8.81
CA TYR A 232 -9.74 -10.84 -10.12
C TYR A 232 -10.19 -12.29 -10.22
N HIS A 233 -9.75 -13.16 -9.31
CA HIS A 233 -10.09 -14.58 -9.35
C HIS A 233 -11.58 -14.84 -9.19
N PHE A 234 -12.28 -14.06 -8.35
CA PHE A 234 -13.72 -14.15 -8.18
C PHE A 234 -14.45 -13.89 -9.51
N PHE A 235 -14.22 -12.75 -10.15
CA PHE A 235 -14.90 -12.41 -11.40
C PHE A 235 -14.49 -13.31 -12.57
N ARG A 236 -13.21 -13.71 -12.64
CA ARG A 236 -12.77 -14.71 -13.63
C ARG A 236 -13.48 -16.05 -13.45
N SER A 237 -13.75 -16.48 -12.22
CA SER A 237 -14.50 -17.72 -11.95
C SER A 237 -15.96 -17.64 -12.40
N GLN A 238 -16.53 -16.43 -12.49
CA GLN A 238 -17.84 -16.16 -13.07
C GLN A 238 -17.81 -16.00 -14.60
N GLY A 239 -16.65 -16.16 -15.25
CA GLY A 239 -16.50 -16.04 -16.69
C GLY A 239 -16.36 -14.61 -17.21
N LYS A 240 -16.21 -13.61 -16.34
CA LYS A 240 -16.03 -12.21 -16.74
C LYS A 240 -14.56 -11.90 -17.00
N ALA A 241 -14.25 -11.10 -18.03
CA ALA A 241 -12.92 -10.54 -18.20
C ALA A 241 -12.80 -9.22 -17.43
N PRO A 242 -11.61 -8.84 -16.92
CA PRO A 242 -11.45 -7.60 -16.15
C PRO A 242 -11.92 -6.35 -16.89
N GLY A 243 -11.72 -6.27 -18.21
CA GLY A 243 -12.15 -5.14 -19.02
C GLY A 243 -13.67 -4.96 -19.14
N ASP A 244 -14.46 -6.01 -18.86
CA ASP A 244 -15.92 -6.01 -18.98
C ASP A 244 -16.63 -5.59 -17.67
N LEU A 245 -15.87 -5.44 -16.58
CA LEU A 245 -16.43 -5.17 -15.25
C LEU A 245 -16.90 -3.72 -15.10
N SER A 246 -18.08 -3.52 -14.53
CA SER A 246 -18.57 -2.21 -14.15
C SER A 246 -18.28 -1.89 -12.68
N TRP A 247 -18.32 -0.60 -12.32
CA TRP A 247 -18.17 -0.17 -10.92
C TRP A 247 -19.28 -0.73 -10.04
N GLU A 248 -20.52 -0.77 -10.53
CA GLU A 248 -21.67 -1.29 -9.79
C GLU A 248 -21.48 -2.77 -9.41
N GLU A 249 -20.89 -3.57 -10.31
CA GLU A 249 -20.58 -4.96 -10.01
C GLU A 249 -19.44 -5.07 -8.99
N ILE A 250 -18.37 -4.29 -9.15
CA ILE A 250 -17.19 -4.35 -8.28
C ILE A 250 -17.50 -3.82 -6.87
N ALA A 251 -18.26 -2.74 -6.75
CA ALA A 251 -18.60 -2.11 -5.48
C ALA A 251 -19.69 -2.83 -4.68
N ASP A 252 -20.37 -3.83 -5.27
CA ASP A 252 -21.32 -4.66 -4.53
C ASP A 252 -20.60 -5.57 -3.51
N ARG A 253 -20.59 -5.11 -2.25
CA ARG A 253 -20.00 -5.83 -1.12
C ARG A 253 -20.94 -6.85 -0.47
N THR A 254 -22.16 -7.03 -0.99
CA THR A 254 -23.12 -7.99 -0.42
C THR A 254 -22.79 -9.43 -0.80
N GLU A 255 -22.04 -9.63 -1.88
CA GLU A 255 -21.59 -10.94 -2.32
C GLU A 255 -20.37 -11.43 -1.50
N PRO A 256 -20.34 -12.71 -1.08
CA PRO A 256 -19.21 -13.27 -0.37
C PRO A 256 -18.04 -13.56 -1.33
N ARG A 257 -17.13 -12.59 -1.49
CA ARG A 257 -16.02 -12.64 -2.46
C ARG A 257 -14.69 -13.12 -1.88
N TYR A 258 -14.58 -13.21 -0.57
CA TYR A 258 -13.32 -13.47 0.13
C TYR A 258 -13.42 -14.69 1.04
N LEU A 259 -12.31 -15.41 1.16
CA LEU A 259 -12.15 -16.50 2.12
C LEU A 259 -10.95 -16.20 3.01
N LEU A 260 -11.20 -16.06 4.31
CA LEU A 260 -10.12 -15.99 5.30
C LEU A 260 -9.64 -17.41 5.59
N VAL A 261 -8.45 -17.75 5.09
CA VAL A 261 -7.83 -19.05 5.32
C VAL A 261 -6.82 -18.93 6.46
N ALA A 262 -7.05 -19.63 7.56
CA ALA A 262 -6.13 -19.72 8.69
C ALA A 262 -5.58 -21.13 8.84
N GLY A 263 -4.27 -21.25 9.09
CA GLY A 263 -3.59 -22.51 9.38
C GLY A 263 -2.85 -22.43 10.73
N ASP A 264 -2.95 -23.48 11.54
CA ASP A 264 -2.29 -23.58 12.86
C ASP A 264 -1.44 -24.86 12.92
N PHE A 265 -0.13 -24.71 13.11
CA PHE A 265 0.82 -25.82 13.24
C PHE A 265 1.07 -26.15 14.71
N ARG A 266 0.42 -27.21 15.22
CA ARG A 266 0.44 -27.58 16.65
C ARG A 266 1.65 -28.39 17.14
N ALA A 267 2.64 -28.68 16.29
CA ALA A 267 3.73 -29.61 16.62
C ALA A 267 4.99 -28.98 17.28
N CYS A 268 5.03 -27.67 17.54
CA CYS A 268 6.23 -26.98 18.04
C CYS A 268 6.67 -27.30 19.48
N ARG A 269 5.91 -28.09 20.27
CA ARG A 269 6.24 -28.37 21.68
C ARG A 269 6.77 -29.78 21.96
N THR A 270 6.75 -30.71 21.00
CA THR A 270 7.00 -32.14 21.28
C THR A 270 8.32 -32.71 20.77
N SER A 271 9.21 -31.94 20.11
CA SER A 271 10.41 -32.50 19.47
C SER A 271 11.75 -32.29 20.19
N SER A 272 11.80 -31.68 21.38
CA SER A 272 13.08 -31.38 22.06
C SER A 272 13.32 -32.10 23.40
N THR A 273 12.63 -33.22 23.68
CA THR A 273 12.97 -34.09 24.82
C THR A 273 13.28 -35.52 24.39
N LEU A 274 14.32 -35.69 23.56
CA LEU A 274 15.08 -36.93 23.58
C LEU A 274 16.02 -36.89 24.80
N SER A 275 15.57 -37.53 25.88
CA SER A 275 16.36 -37.83 27.07
C SER A 275 17.67 -38.53 26.69
N PRO A 276 18.80 -38.23 27.36
CA PRO A 276 20.01 -39.03 27.21
C PRO A 276 19.70 -40.43 27.71
N THR A 277 19.86 -41.44 26.86
CA THR A 277 19.87 -42.83 27.29
C THR A 277 21.08 -43.04 28.18
N GLY A 278 20.89 -42.80 29.47
CA GLY A 278 21.71 -43.44 30.48
C GLY A 278 21.38 -44.93 30.54
N ARG A 279 22.46 -45.70 30.75
CA ARG A 279 22.59 -46.97 31.48
C ARG A 279 22.89 -48.22 30.63
N PRO A 280 23.63 -49.18 31.18
CA PRO A 280 24.08 -49.34 32.59
C PRO A 280 25.55 -48.98 32.84
#